data_AF-A0A351KRQ0-F1
#
_entry.id   AF-A0A351KRQ0-F1
#
_cell.length_a   1.000
_cell.length_b   1.000
_cell.length_c   1.000
_cell.angle_alpha   90.00
_cell.angle_beta   90.00
_cell.angle_gamma   90.00
#
_symmetry.space_group_name_H-M   'P 1'
#
loop_
_entity.id
_entity.type
_entity.pdbx_description
1 polymer ?
#
loop_
_entity_poly.entity_id
_entity_poly.type
_entity_poly.pdbx_seq_one_letter_code
_entity_poly.pdbx_strand_id
1 'polypeptide(L)' 'VDFAELLLRSYELLARNESLRDHYAGRFRHILVDEFQDTNRLQYRWLQLLAGKDNAIFAVGDDDQSIYGWR' A
#
# COMPACT_ATOMS: atom_id res chain seq x y z
N VAL A 1 -16.72 9.39 6.69
CA VAL A 1 -15.62 8.42 6.48
C VAL A 1 -14.35 9.15 6.83
N ASP A 2 -13.60 8.65 7.82
CA ASP A 2 -12.28 9.22 8.15
C ASP A 2 -11.18 8.60 7.28
N PHE A 3 -9.94 9.09 7.40
CA PHE A 3 -8.81 8.61 6.59
C PHE A 3 -8.48 7.13 6.83
N ALA A 4 -8.57 6.67 8.07
CA ALA A 4 -8.28 5.27 8.39
C ALA A 4 -9.33 4.35 7.78
N GLU A 5 -10.60 4.76 7.81
CA GLU A 5 -11.69 4.02 7.21
C GLU A 5 -11.61 4.03 5.68
N LEU A 6 -11.22 5.13 5.03
CA LEU A 6 -11.00 5.15 3.58
C LEU A 6 -9.95 4.11 3.15
N LEU A 7 -8.83 4.04 3.88
CA LEU A 7 -7.80 3.06 3.58
C LEU A 7 -8.28 1.63 3.85
N LEU A 8 -8.97 1.41 4.97
CA LEU A 8 -9.52 0.10 5.32
C LEU A 8 -10.52 -0.38 4.26
N ARG A 9 -11.45 0.47 3.83
CA ARG A 9 -12.43 0.14 2.78
C ARG A 9 -11.75 -0.13 1.45
N SER A 10 -10.70 0.63 1.12
CA SER A 10 -9.90 0.41 -0.09
C SER A 10 -9.19 -0.94 -0.05
N TYR A 11 -8.60 -1.30 1.09
CA TYR A 11 -8.01 -2.62 1.33
C TYR A 11 -9.06 -3.73 1.21
N GLU A 12 -10.21 -3.62 1.88
CA GLU A 12 -11.28 -4.62 1.81
C GLU A 12 -11.81 -4.81 0.39
N LEU A 13 -11.95 -3.72 -0.38
CA LEU A 13 -12.41 -3.76 -1.77
C LEU A 13 -11.44 -4.53 -2.66
N LEU A 14 -10.14 -4.20 -2.61
CA LEU A 14 -9.12 -4.88 -3.42
C LEU A 14 -8.90 -6.33 -2.99
N ALA A 15 -9.05 -6.63 -1.70
CA ALA A 15 -8.92 -7.99 -1.18
C ALA A 15 -10.05 -8.90 -1.70
N ARG A 16 -11.26 -8.37 -1.84
CA ARG A 16 -12.46 -9.13 -2.24
C ARG A 16 -12.74 -9.10 -3.74
N ASN A 17 -12.03 -8.27 -4.51
CA ASN A 17 -12.27 -8.10 -5.94
C ASN A 17 -10.99 -8.27 -6.75
N GLU A 18 -10.79 -9.49 -7.26
CA GLU A 18 -9.64 -9.85 -8.08
C GLU A 18 -9.55 -9.05 -9.38
N SER A 19 -10.67 -8.86 -10.09
CA SER A 19 -10.69 -8.09 -11.34
C SER A 19 -10.21 -6.64 -11.14
N LEU A 20 -10.65 -5.99 -10.06
CA LEU A 20 -10.18 -4.64 -9.70
C LEU A 20 -8.70 -4.64 -9.31
N ARG A 21 -8.24 -5.65 -8.58
CA ARG A 21 -6.84 -5.80 -8.20
C ARG A 21 -5.96 -5.97 -9.43
N ASP A 22 -6.34 -6.83 -10.37
CA ASP A 22 -5.60 -7.08 -11.61
C ASP A 22 -5.59 -5.82 -12.50
N HIS A 23 -6.71 -5.09 -12.55
CA HIS A 23 -6.78 -3.81 -13.24
C HIS A 23 -5.74 -2.82 -12.71
N TYR A 24 -5.66 -2.65 -11.39
CA TYR A 24 -4.69 -1.72 -10.79
C TYR A 24 -3.25 -2.23 -10.86
N ALA A 25 -3.02 -3.53 -10.69
CA ALA A 25 -1.70 -4.13 -10.83
C ALA A 25 -1.14 -3.94 -12.26
N GLY A 26 -1.99 -4.11 -13.29
CA GLY A 26 -1.61 -3.85 -14.68
C GLY A 26 -1.50 -2.37 -15.04
N ARG A 27 -2.25 -1.49 -14.36
CA ARG A 27 -2.19 -0.03 -14.55
C ARG A 27 -0.93 0.58 -13.95
N PHE A 28 -0.59 0.21 -12.73
CA PHE A 28 0.55 0.76 -11.99
C PHE A 28 1.77 -0.14 -12.16
N ARG A 29 2.52 0.06 -13.25
CA ARG A 29 3.76 -0.70 -13.52
C ARG A 29 4.90 -0.39 -12.55
N HIS A 30 4.93 0.84 -12.02
CA HIS A 30 5.92 1.28 -11.04
C HIS A 30 5.21 2.02 -9.92
N ILE A 31 5.42 1.56 -8.69
CA ILE A 31 4.84 2.14 -7.48
C ILE A 31 6.01 2.61 -6.62
N LEU A 32 6.11 3.92 -6.43
CA LEU A 32 7.13 4.53 -5.58
C LEU A 32 6.50 4.84 -4.22
N VAL A 33 7.13 4.37 -3.15
CA VAL A 33 6.69 4.62 -1.78
C VAL A 33 7.81 5.33 -1.05
N ASP A 34 7.53 6.54 -0.59
CA ASP A 34 8.44 7.35 0.20
C ASP A 34 8.10 7.21 1.69
N GLU A 35 9.02 7.59 2.57
CA GLU A 35 8.86 7.52 4.04
C GLU A 35 8.34 6.15 4.53
N PHE A 36 8.87 5.07 3.97
CA PHE A 36 8.36 3.72 4.20
C PHE A 36 8.46 3.29 5.67
N GLN A 37 9.40 3.84 6.43
CA GLN A 37 9.56 3.60 7.88
C GLN A 37 8.34 3.99 8.71
N ASP A 38 7.48 4.88 8.20
CA ASP A 38 6.26 5.34 8.89
C ASP A 38 5.00 4.55 8.44
N THR A 39 5.18 3.51 7.63
CA THR A 39 4.09 2.68 7.12
C THR A 39 3.53 1.77 8.20
N ASN A 40 2.24 1.90 8.52
CA ASN A 40 1.56 0.98 9.44
C ASN A 40 1.15 -0.34 8.77
N ARG A 41 0.71 -1.30 9.58
CA ARG A 41 0.35 -2.64 9.10
C ARG A 41 -0.74 -2.65 8.02
N LEU A 42 -1.73 -1.76 8.09
CA LEU A 42 -2.81 -1.70 7.11
C LEU A 42 -2.31 -1.16 5.77
N GLN A 43 -1.51 -0.09 5.79
CA GLN A 43 -0.87 0.47 4.59
C GLN A 43 0.02 -0.56 3.91
N TYR A 44 0.84 -1.29 4.68
CA TYR A 44 1.68 -2.36 4.16
C TYR A 44 0.87 -3.45 3.46
N ARG A 45 -0.20 -3.95 4.11
CA ARG A 45 -1.07 -4.97 3.50
C ARG A 45 -1.79 -4.46 2.26
N TRP A 46 -2.16 -3.19 2.23
CA TRP A 46 -2.77 -2.57 1.05
C TRP A 46 -1.79 -2.47 -0.11
N LEU A 47 -0.54 -2.08 0.13
CA LEU A 47 0.53 -2.09 -0.89
C LEU A 47 0.77 -3.51 -1.43
N GLN A 48 0.74 -4.53 -0.57
CA GLN A 48 0.88 -5.93 -1.01
C GLN A 48 -0.22 -6.39 -1.96
N LEU A 49 -1.44 -5.85 -1.85
CA LEU A 49 -2.52 -6.15 -2.80
C LEU A 49 -2.31 -5.47 -4.16
N LEU A 50 -1.62 -4.33 -4.20
CA LEU A 50 -1.30 -3.63 -5.43
C LEU A 50 -0.10 -4.25 -6.17
N ALA A 51 0.73 -5.01 -5.45
CA ALA A 51 1.82 -5.78 -6.07
C ALA A 51 1.25 -6.88 -6.98
N GLY A 52 1.75 -6.95 -8.20
CA GLY A 52 1.39 -7.94 -9.21
C GLY A 52 2.63 -8.49 -9.92
N LYS A 53 2.43 -9.44 -10.85
CA LYS A 53 3.54 -10.07 -11.58
C LYS A 53 4.34 -9.10 -12.46
N ASP A 54 3.66 -8.10 -13.02
CA ASP A 54 4.21 -7.21 -14.05
C ASP A 54 4.43 -5.78 -13.55
N ASN A 55 4.47 -5.59 -12.22
CA ASN A 55 4.80 -4.30 -11.62
C ASN A 55 5.93 -4.40 -10.60
N ALA A 56 6.49 -3.24 -10.27
CA ALA A 56 7.57 -3.11 -9.30
C ALA A 56 7.19 -2.07 -8.24
N ILE A 57 7.41 -2.43 -6.98
CA ILE A 57 7.36 -1.49 -5.85
C ILE A 57 8.78 -1.10 -5.50
N PHE A 58 9.05 0.20 -5.47
CA PHE A 58 10.29 0.79 -5.01
C PHE A 58 9.99 1.63 -3.76
N ALA A 59 10.45 1.17 -2.60
CA ALA A 59 10.23 1.84 -1.33
C ALA A 59 11.54 2.47 -0.82
N VAL A 60 11.44 3.70 -0.35
CA VAL A 60 12.53 4.45 0.28
C VAL A 60 12.11 4.79 1.71
N GLY A 61 13.03 4.68 2.65
CA GLY A 61 12.82 5.06 4.03
C GLY A 61 14.13 5.07 4.83
N ASP A 62 14.07 5.68 6.00
CA ASP A 62 15.20 5.82 6.93
C ASP A 62 14.75 5.41 8.34
N ASP A 63 15.25 4.28 8.84
CA ASP A 63 14.86 3.73 10.14
C ASP A 63 15.22 4.67 11.31
N ASP A 64 16.29 5.47 11.17
CA ASP A 64 16.70 6.46 12.18
C ASP A 64 15.72 7.65 12.27
N GLN A 65 14.81 7.79 11.31
CA GLN A 65 13.78 8.82 11.24
C GLN A 65 12.37 8.30 11.54
N SER A 66 12.22 7.05 12.03
CA SER A 66 10.91 6.52 12.42
C SER A 66 10.43 7.19 13.72
N ILE A 67 9.71 8.31 13.58
CA ILE A 67 9.16 9.10 14.70
C ILE A 67 7.71 8.73 15.06
N TYR A 68 7.08 7.85 14.28
CA TYR A 68 5.69 7.44 14.44
C TYR A 68 5.49 6.02 14.98
N GLY A 69 6.50 5.38 15.58
CA GLY A 69 6.40 3.99 16.07
C GLY A 69 5.30 3.71 17.13
N TRP A 70 4.62 4.75 17.64
CA TRP A 70 3.48 4.66 18.56
C TRP A 70 2.11 4.57 17.86
N ARG A 71 2.07 4.64 16.52
CA ARG A 71 0.87 4.69 15.69
C ARG A 71 0.73 3.45 14.81
#